data_AF-A0A137SPU9-F1
#
_entry.id   AF-A0A137SPU9-F1
#
_cell.length_a   1.000
_cell.length_b   1.000
_cell.length_c   1.000
_cell.angle_alpha   90.00
_cell.angle_beta   90.00
_cell.angle_gamma   90.00
#
_symmetry.space_group_name_H-M   'P 1'
#
loop_
_entity.id
_entity.type
_entity.pdbx_description
1 polymer ?
#
loop_
_entity_poly.entity_id
_entity_poly.type
_entity_poly.pdbx_seq_one_letter_code
_entity_poly.pdbx_strand_id
1 'polypeptide(L)'
;MKMLVKINLEEVMEYVKDGIDCKVEIDADGQAYVMVAEATGYEDTILIQQFEAYDYEECESEAQYTEWLESCYIGEELEAKNGEKIEIEFTK
;
A
#
# COMPACT_ATOMS: atom_id res chain seq x y z
N MET A 1 18.16 9.15 5.21
CA MET A 1 17.96 9.09 3.74
C MET A 1 16.51 8.67 3.54
N LYS A 2 15.80 9.23 2.56
CA LYS A 2 14.38 8.93 2.32
C LYS A 2 14.26 8.28 0.95
N MET A 3 13.51 7.20 0.86
CA MET A 3 13.22 6.45 -0.37
C MET A 3 11.79 6.73 -0.80
N LEU A 4 11.61 7.12 -2.06
CA LEU A 4 10.29 7.28 -2.66
C LEU A 4 9.88 5.95 -3.30
N VAL A 5 8.73 5.43 -2.89
CA VAL A 5 8.19 4.15 -3.36
C VAL A 5 6.87 4.40 -4.07
N LYS A 6 6.76 3.89 -5.30
CA LYS A 6 5.57 4.01 -6.12
C LYS A 6 4.70 2.77 -5.94
N ILE A 7 3.43 2.96 -5.60
CA ILE A 7 2.45 1.88 -5.46
C ILE A 7 1.42 2.03 -6.56
N ASN A 8 1.15 0.95 -7.30
CA ASN A 8 0.08 0.92 -8.28
C ASN A 8 -1.28 0.91 -7.55
N LEU A 9 -2.02 2.01 -7.65
CA LEU A 9 -3.32 2.14 -7.00
C LEU A 9 -4.35 1.19 -7.63
N GLU A 10 -4.33 1.01 -8.95
CA GLU A 10 -5.30 0.14 -9.63
C GLU A 10 -5.21 -1.30 -9.12
N GLU A 11 -4.00 -1.79 -8.83
CA GLU A 11 -3.78 -3.13 -8.25
C GLU A 11 -4.35 -3.25 -6.83
N VAL A 12 -4.18 -2.24 -5.97
CA VAL A 12 -4.79 -2.22 -4.63
C VAL A 12 -6.31 -2.24 -4.74
N MET A 13 -6.85 -1.42 -5.64
CA MET A 13 -8.28 -1.32 -5.90
C MET A 13 -8.89 -2.63 -6.40
N GLU A 14 -8.16 -3.40 -7.20
CA GLU A 14 -8.61 -4.71 -7.69
C GLU A 14 -8.95 -5.69 -6.57
N TYR A 15 -8.19 -5.68 -5.47
CA TYR A 15 -8.47 -6.56 -4.33
C TYR A 15 -9.60 -6.04 -3.46
N VAL A 16 -9.52 -4.78 -3.03
CA VAL A 16 -10.45 -4.24 -2.02
C VAL A 16 -11.87 -4.10 -2.56
N LYS A 17 -12.05 -3.82 -3.86
CA LYS A 17 -13.38 -3.77 -4.50
C LYS A 17 -14.08 -5.13 -4.52
N ASP A 18 -13.31 -6.21 -4.51
CA ASP A 18 -13.80 -7.59 -4.52
C ASP A 18 -13.99 -8.13 -3.08
N GLY A 19 -13.83 -7.28 -2.06
CA GLY A 19 -13.96 -7.68 -0.66
C GLY A 19 -12.73 -8.44 -0.13
N ILE A 20 -11.57 -8.27 -0.76
CA ILE A 20 -10.35 -9.02 -0.45
C ILE A 20 -9.31 -8.07 0.16
N ASP A 21 -8.87 -8.38 1.37
CA ASP A 21 -7.77 -7.64 2.01
C ASP A 21 -6.47 -7.85 1.24
N CYS A 22 -5.69 -6.78 1.09
CA CYS A 22 -4.41 -6.83 0.43
C CYS A 22 -3.30 -6.18 1.25
N LYS A 23 -2.06 -6.50 0.89
CA LYS A 23 -0.87 -5.89 1.46
C LYS A 23 0.07 -5.46 0.35
N VAL A 24 0.83 -4.42 0.65
CA VAL A 24 1.95 -3.97 -0.17
C VAL A 24 3.23 -4.23 0.58
N GLU A 25 4.07 -5.09 0.01
CA GLU A 25 5.41 -5.36 0.52
C GLU A 25 6.43 -4.51 -0.21
N ILE A 26 7.32 -3.87 0.55
CA ILE A 26 8.36 -2.98 0.02
C ILE A 26 9.72 -3.57 0.37
N ASP A 27 10.56 -3.76 -0.64
CA ASP A 27 11.92 -4.26 -0.50
C ASP A 27 12.96 -3.15 -0.31
N ALA A 28 14.20 -3.54 -0.02
CA ALA A 28 15.31 -2.61 0.20
C ALA A 28 15.74 -1.82 -1.06
N ASP A 29 15.29 -2.23 -2.25
CA ASP A 29 15.54 -1.53 -3.51
C ASP A 29 14.42 -0.51 -3.81
N GLY A 30 13.37 -0.46 -2.99
CA GLY A 30 12.23 0.44 -3.14
C GLY A 30 11.18 -0.04 -4.12
N GLN A 31 11.17 -1.34 -4.44
CA GLN A 31 10.09 -1.94 -5.22
C GLN A 31 8.92 -2.29 -4.29
N ALA A 32 7.71 -2.05 -4.78
CA ALA A 32 6.47 -2.37 -4.09
C ALA A 32 5.73 -3.48 -4.81
N TYR A 33 5.20 -4.44 -4.06
CA TYR A 33 4.46 -5.58 -4.59
C TYR A 33 3.10 -5.67 -3.90
N VAL A 34 2.02 -5.55 -4.68
CA VAL A 34 0.65 -5.70 -4.18
C VAL A 34 0.24 -7.16 -4.23
N MET A 35 -0.28 -7.70 -3.14
CA MET A 35 -0.74 -9.08 -3.06
C MET A 35 -1.86 -9.25 -2.04
N VAL A 36 -2.59 -10.37 -2.11
CA VAL A 36 -3.56 -10.73 -1.06
C VAL A 36 -2.89 -10.77 0.31
N ALA A 37 -3.58 -10.31 1.35
CA ALA A 37 -3.00 -10.17 2.69
C ALA A 37 -2.38 -11.48 3.23
N GLU A 38 -2.98 -12.62 2.87
CA GLU A 38 -2.53 -13.96 3.27
C GLU A 38 -1.41 -14.56 2.41
N ALA A 39 -0.99 -13.89 1.33
CA ALA A 39 0.07 -14.40 0.46
C ALA A 39 1.39 -14.56 1.22
N THR A 40 2.14 -15.60 0.88
CA THR A 40 3.53 -15.74 1.34
C THR A 40 4.34 -14.59 0.75
N GLY A 41 4.90 -13.75 1.63
CA GLY A 41 5.66 -12.55 1.26
C GLY A 41 7.05 -12.85 0.73
N TYR A 42 7.81 -11.79 0.47
CA TYR A 42 9.20 -11.85 0.02
C TYR A 42 10.18 -11.83 1.21
N GLU A 43 11.33 -12.50 1.06
CA GLU A 43 12.34 -12.57 2.14
C GLU A 43 13.00 -11.20 2.42
N ASP A 44 13.13 -10.36 1.38
CA ASP A 44 13.83 -9.07 1.44
C ASP A 44 12.91 -7.89 1.85
N THR A 45 11.70 -8.19 2.32
CA THR A 45 10.69 -7.18 2.67
C THR A 45 11.08 -6.37 3.92
N ILE A 46 11.31 -5.07 3.73
CA ILE A 46 11.68 -4.11 4.78
C ILE A 46 10.48 -3.38 5.38
N LEU A 47 9.36 -3.29 4.66
CA LEU A 47 8.11 -2.68 5.13
C LEU A 47 6.91 -3.40 4.53
N ILE A 48 5.84 -3.52 5.32
CA ILE A 48 4.55 -4.08 4.88
C ILE A 48 3.48 -3.06 5.23
N GLN A 49 2.70 -2.65 4.24
CA GLN A 49 1.51 -1.83 4.42
C GLN A 49 0.26 -2.68 4.16
N GLN A 50 -0.68 -2.71 5.10
CA GLN A 50 -1.96 -3.42 4.96
C GLN A 50 -3.04 -2.49 4.43
N PHE A 51 -3.97 -3.04 3.65
CA PHE A 51 -5.16 -2.39 3.12
C PHE A 51 -6.34 -3.34 3.30
N GLU A 52 -7.31 -2.95 4.11
CA GLU A 52 -8.47 -3.78 4.43
C GLU A 52 -9.64 -3.45 3.49
N ALA A 53 -10.36 -4.47 3.04
CA ALA A 53 -11.53 -4.28 2.19
C ALA A 53 -12.70 -3.63 2.94
N TYR A 54 -12.75 -3.78 4.26
CA TYR A 54 -13.74 -3.08 5.10
C TYR A 54 -13.65 -1.56 4.94
N ASP A 55 -12.44 -1.01 4.78
CA ASP A 55 -12.26 0.43 4.53
C ASP A 55 -12.89 0.87 3.19
N TYR A 56 -12.94 -0.04 2.21
CA TYR A 56 -13.58 0.22 0.91
C TYR A 56 -15.10 0.21 0.99
N GLU A 57 -15.69 -0.73 1.74
CA GLU A 57 -17.14 -0.83 1.92
C GLU A 57 -17.77 0.39 2.63
N GLU A 58 -17.00 1.12 3.44
CA GLU A 58 -17.46 2.36 4.08
C GLU A 58 -17.50 3.57 3.13
N CYS A 59 -16.85 3.51 1.97
CA CYS A 59 -16.85 4.57 0.98
C CYS A 59 -18.04 4.45 0.01
N GLU A 60 -18.67 5.59 -0.32
CA GLU A 60 -19.81 5.64 -1.25
C GLU A 60 -19.38 5.56 -2.73
N SER A 61 -18.08 5.67 -3.01
CA SER A 61 -17.51 5.56 -4.37
C SER A 61 -16.01 5.27 -4.37
N GLU A 62 -15.52 4.76 -5.50
CA GLU A 62 -14.07 4.57 -5.77
C GLU A 62 -13.27 5.87 -5.65
N ALA A 63 -13.83 6.99 -6.10
CA ALA A 63 -13.17 8.30 -6.00
C ALA A 63 -12.97 8.72 -4.53
N GLN A 64 -14.00 8.52 -3.69
CA GLN A 64 -13.91 8.81 -2.26
C GLN A 64 -12.86 7.92 -1.57
N TYR A 65 -12.82 6.63 -1.92
CA TYR A 65 -11.82 5.73 -1.36
C TYR A 65 -10.40 6.09 -1.81
N THR A 66 -10.23 6.48 -3.08
CA THR A 66 -8.95 6.98 -3.59
C THR A 66 -8.49 8.21 -2.81
N GLU A 67 -9.38 9.19 -2.62
CA GLU A 67 -9.07 10.38 -1.80
C GLU A 67 -8.72 10.03 -0.36
N TRP A 68 -9.43 9.05 0.23
CA TRP A 68 -9.15 8.55 1.57
C TRP A 68 -7.77 7.88 1.64
N LEU A 69 -7.43 6.97 0.72
CA LEU A 69 -6.11 6.34 0.62
C LEU A 69 -4.99 7.36 0.46
N GLU A 70 -5.17 8.31 -0.47
CA GLU A 70 -4.23 9.40 -0.67
C GLU A 70 -4.06 10.20 0.64
N SER A 71 -5.12 10.45 1.40
CA SER A 71 -5.05 11.17 2.69
C SER A 71 -4.39 10.37 3.83
N CYS A 72 -4.53 9.05 3.83
CA CYS A 72 -4.00 8.17 4.88
C CYS A 72 -2.53 7.80 4.64
N TYR A 73 -2.11 7.66 3.38
CA TYR A 73 -0.82 7.04 3.06
C TYR A 73 0.12 7.92 2.23
N ILE A 74 -0.39 8.91 1.46
CA ILE A 74 0.51 9.84 0.76
C ILE A 74 1.05 10.88 1.73
N GLY A 75 2.37 11.08 1.69
CA GLY A 75 3.04 12.13 2.43
C GLY A 75 3.37 11.78 3.89
N GLU A 76 2.91 10.64 4.41
CA GLU A 76 3.43 10.09 5.66
C GLU A 76 4.84 9.52 5.45
N GLU A 77 5.74 9.79 6.41
CA GLU A 77 7.04 9.14 6.46
C GLU A 77 6.89 7.82 7.22
N LEU A 78 6.95 6.70 6.51
CA LEU A 78 6.96 5.37 7.13
C LEU A 78 8.39 4.99 7.51
N GLU A 79 8.57 4.26 8.61
CA GLU A 79 9.86 3.74 9.04
C GLU A 79 9.95 2.23 8.76
N ALA A 80 10.88 1.85 7.90
CA ALA A 80 11.16 0.45 7.59
C ALA A 80 11.96 -0.24 8.69
N LYS A 81 11.96 -1.57 8.72
CA LYS A 81 12.67 -2.39 9.72
C LYS A 81 14.17 -2.13 9.78
N ASN A 82 14.77 -1.69 8.67
CA ASN A 82 16.18 -1.35 8.55
C ASN A 82 16.51 0.11 8.98
N GLY A 83 15.51 0.87 9.44
CA GLY A 83 15.65 2.29 9.83
C GLY A 83 15.58 3.26 8.64
N GLU A 84 15.24 2.78 7.45
CA GLU A 84 15.03 3.62 6.27
C GLU A 84 13.68 4.34 6.34
N LYS A 85 13.64 5.59 5.91
CA LYS A 85 12.39 6.35 5.79
C LYS A 85 11.81 6.18 4.41
N ILE A 86 10.55 5.81 4.32
CA ILE A 86 9.83 5.56 3.08
C ILE A 86 8.74 6.62 2.89
N GLU A 87 8.68 7.18 1.69
CA GLU A 87 7.57 8.00 1.20
C GLU A 87 6.77 7.18 0.20
N ILE A 88 5.45 7.13 0.36
CA ILE A 88 4.57 6.48 -0.61
C ILE A 88 4.03 7.52 -1.61
N GLU A 89 4.07 7.17 -2.89
CA GLU A 89 3.36 7.85 -3.97
C GLU A 89 2.47 6.84 -4.70
N PHE A 90 1.17 7.10 -4.79
CA PHE A 90 0.28 6.29 -5.62
C PHE A 90 0.43 6.68 -7.10
N THR A 91 0.56 5.68 -7.96
CA THR A 91 0.52 5.84 -9.42
C THR A 91 -0.80 5.31 -9.96
N LYS A 92 -1.34 6.02 -10.96
CA LYS A 92 -2.57 5.69 -11.71
C LYS A 92 -2.19 5.19 -13.10
#